data_AF-A0A370BL60-F1
#
_entry.id   AF-A0A370BL60-F1
#
_cell.length_a   1.000
_cell.length_b   1.000
_cell.length_c   1.000
_cell.angle_alpha   90.00
_cell.angle_beta   90.00
_cell.angle_gamma   90.00
#
_symmetry.space_group_name_H-M   'P 1'
#
loop_
_entity.id
_entity.type
_entity.pdbx_description
1 polymer ?
#
loop_
_entity_poly.entity_id
_entity_poly.type
_entity_poly.pdbx_seq_one_letter_code
_entity_poly.pdbx_strand_id
1 'polypeptide(L)'
;MSSYPSMLGSEDDASIYGRSPDSLKLGLVTRAPPVCPPAGFDLPDINPLDHRIALARGSTMALDTTRARLQAWELQKRENQFYEHCLHISQNMNAVAIDVSQELSLLQLFEPEVNLAGHPRVWEAAQKLRDALRQAQEREAVAEYEWKKQWNMPRMGMPSSRWNIFLV
;
A
#
# COMPACT_ATOMS: atom_id res chain seq x y z
N MET A 1 -40.67 -12.49 -29.14
CA MET A 1 -40.77 -13.78 -28.41
C MET A 1 -39.44 -14.50 -28.55
N SER A 2 -38.63 -14.49 -27.49
CA SER A 2 -37.72 -15.59 -27.15
C SER A 2 -37.31 -15.36 -25.70
N SER A 3 -37.89 -16.18 -24.82
CA SER A 3 -37.63 -16.22 -23.39
C SER A 3 -36.35 -17.00 -23.13
N TYR A 4 -35.52 -16.53 -22.21
CA TYR A 4 -34.53 -17.36 -21.52
C TYR A 4 -34.90 -17.46 -20.04
N PRO A 5 -34.68 -18.62 -19.41
CA PRO A 5 -35.23 -18.96 -18.10
C PRO A 5 -34.42 -18.34 -16.96
N SER A 6 -35.15 -17.87 -15.95
CA SER A 6 -34.64 -17.57 -14.62
C SER A 6 -34.05 -18.81 -13.98
N MET A 7 -32.78 -18.76 -13.59
CA MET A 7 -32.17 -19.72 -12.67
C MET A 7 -31.91 -19.04 -11.34
N LEU A 8 -32.71 -19.50 -10.40
CA LEU A 8 -32.64 -19.31 -8.96
C LEU A 8 -31.41 -20.07 -8.40
N GLY A 9 -30.71 -19.46 -7.44
CA GLY A 9 -29.66 -20.07 -6.62
C GLY A 9 -28.90 -18.95 -5.90
N SER A 10 -29.32 -18.46 -4.72
CA SER A 10 -29.19 -19.11 -3.39
C SER A 10 -27.73 -19.56 -3.19
N GLU A 11 -26.89 -18.66 -2.69
CA GLU A 11 -26.59 -18.40 -1.27
C GLU A 11 -25.27 -19.10 -0.91
N ASP A 12 -24.22 -18.29 -0.69
CA ASP A 12 -23.16 -18.53 0.30
C ASP A 12 -22.19 -17.33 0.28
N ASP A 13 -22.75 -16.13 0.46
CA ASP A 13 -21.97 -14.96 0.83
C ASP A 13 -22.05 -14.84 2.36
N ALA A 14 -21.24 -15.66 3.04
CA ALA A 14 -21.11 -15.63 4.49
C ALA A 14 -20.36 -14.35 4.90
N SER A 15 -21.09 -13.23 4.90
CA SER A 15 -20.65 -11.98 5.49
C SER A 15 -20.45 -12.16 7.00
N ILE A 16 -19.19 -12.26 7.42
CA ILE A 16 -18.74 -12.42 8.81
C ILE A 16 -19.18 -11.23 9.72
N TYR A 17 -19.74 -10.16 9.16
CA TYR A 17 -20.20 -8.98 9.91
C TYR A 17 -21.73 -8.80 9.98
N GLY A 18 -22.52 -9.78 9.55
CA GLY A 18 -23.98 -9.70 9.57
C GLY A 18 -24.65 -10.31 10.81
N ARG A 19 -24.43 -9.78 12.03
CA ARG A 19 -25.36 -10.12 13.14
C ARG A 19 -26.64 -9.30 12.99
N SER A 20 -27.68 -9.92 12.41
CA SER A 20 -29.07 -9.45 12.51
C SER A 20 -29.55 -9.51 13.96
N PRO A 21 -30.24 -8.49 14.51
CA PRO A 21 -30.62 -8.43 15.92
C PRO A 21 -31.92 -9.18 16.26
N ASP A 22 -32.51 -9.95 15.34
CA ASP A 22 -33.81 -10.58 15.56
C ASP A 22 -33.76 -12.10 15.36
N SER A 23 -33.43 -12.83 16.43
CA SER A 23 -33.78 -14.24 16.55
C SER A 23 -35.03 -14.39 17.44
N LEU A 24 -36.15 -14.68 16.77
CA LEU A 24 -37.46 -14.93 17.35
C LEU A 24 -37.42 -16.13 18.33
N LYS A 25 -38.08 -15.93 19.48
CA LYS A 25 -38.41 -16.97 20.45
C LYS A 25 -39.32 -18.01 19.78
N LEU A 26 -38.87 -19.26 19.64
CA LEU A 26 -39.77 -20.41 19.49
C LEU A 26 -39.36 -21.52 20.46
N GLY A 27 -40.35 -21.97 21.22
CA GLY A 27 -40.21 -22.88 22.33
C GLY A 27 -39.87 -24.31 21.93
N LEU A 28 -38.97 -24.89 22.70
CA LEU A 28 -38.89 -26.31 22.95
C LEU A 28 -38.93 -26.50 24.46
N VAL A 29 -40.11 -26.91 24.94
CA VAL A 29 -40.28 -27.46 26.28
C VAL A 29 -39.60 -28.83 26.26
N THR A 30 -38.42 -28.93 26.87
CA THR A 30 -37.90 -30.19 27.41
C THR A 30 -37.56 -29.93 28.87
N ARG A 31 -38.38 -30.52 29.74
CA ARG A 31 -38.34 -30.39 31.20
C ARG A 31 -37.05 -31.03 31.73
N ALA A 32 -36.01 -30.23 31.91
CA ALA A 32 -34.92 -30.52 32.83
C ALA A 32 -35.26 -29.90 34.21
N PRO A 33 -34.93 -30.56 35.34
CA PRO A 33 -35.16 -29.98 36.67
C PRO A 33 -34.41 -28.64 36.78
N PRO A 34 -34.93 -27.65 37.52
CA PRO A 34 -34.22 -26.41 37.75
C PRO A 34 -33.00 -26.73 38.60
N VAL A 35 -31.85 -26.90 37.96
CA VAL A 35 -30.58 -26.79 38.67
C VAL A 35 -30.51 -25.32 39.05
N CYS A 36 -30.80 -25.03 40.32
CA CYS A 36 -30.46 -23.74 40.90
C CYS A 36 -29.02 -23.42 40.49
N PRO A 37 -28.74 -22.24 39.93
CA PRO A 37 -27.35 -21.82 39.81
C PRO A 37 -26.71 -21.98 41.20
N PRO A 38 -25.51 -22.57 41.32
CA PRO A 38 -24.84 -22.62 42.60
C PRO A 38 -24.75 -21.19 43.14
N ALA A 39 -25.50 -20.93 44.21
CA ALA A 39 -25.44 -19.69 44.95
C ALA A 39 -24.02 -19.62 45.54
N GLY A 40 -23.18 -18.74 45.00
CA GLY A 40 -21.80 -18.61 45.48
C GLY A 40 -20.76 -18.17 44.47
N PHE A 41 -21.12 -17.86 43.22
CA PHE A 41 -20.28 -16.91 42.48
C PHE A 41 -20.70 -15.50 42.90
N ASP A 42 -20.26 -15.12 44.11
CA ASP A 42 -20.17 -13.72 44.47
C ASP A 42 -19.28 -13.08 43.42
N LEU A 43 -19.89 -12.29 42.53
CA LEU A 43 -19.16 -11.45 41.59
C LEU A 43 -18.20 -10.62 42.44
N PRO A 44 -16.88 -10.57 42.14
CA PRO A 44 -15.98 -9.78 42.95
C PRO A 44 -16.54 -8.36 43.00
N ASP A 45 -16.80 -7.85 44.20
CA ASP A 45 -17.23 -6.48 44.38
C ASP A 45 -16.03 -5.60 44.02
N ILE A 46 -15.98 -5.22 42.74
CA ILE A 46 -14.94 -4.34 42.23
C ILE A 46 -15.25 -2.98 42.85
N ASN A 47 -14.46 -2.64 43.86
CA ASN A 47 -14.48 -1.33 44.50
C ASN A 47 -14.64 -0.23 43.42
N PRO A 48 -15.63 0.68 43.55
CA PRO A 48 -15.94 1.67 42.54
C PRO A 48 -14.75 2.58 42.21
N LEU A 49 -13.82 2.77 43.15
CA LEU A 49 -12.56 3.47 42.88
C LEU A 49 -11.66 2.69 41.91
N ASP A 50 -11.52 1.38 42.11
CA ASP A 50 -10.71 0.52 41.24
C ASP A 50 -11.33 0.42 39.84
N HIS A 51 -12.67 0.39 39.74
CA HIS A 51 -13.36 0.48 38.45
C HIS A 51 -13.05 1.79 37.72
N ARG A 52 -13.09 2.94 38.42
CA ARG A 52 -12.72 4.24 37.84
C ARG A 52 -11.26 4.30 37.42
N ILE A 53 -10.35 3.72 38.20
CA ILE A 53 -8.92 3.64 37.86
C ILE A 53 -8.72 2.75 36.62
N ALA A 54 -9.37 1.59 36.56
CA ALA A 54 -9.31 0.69 35.42
C ALA A 54 -9.84 1.36 34.14
N LEU A 55 -10.98 2.06 34.24
CA LEU A 55 -11.53 2.83 33.12
C LEU A 55 -10.58 3.95 32.68
N ALA A 56 -10.05 4.75 33.60
CA ALA A 56 -9.12 5.83 33.27
C ALA A 56 -7.85 5.31 32.59
N ARG A 57 -7.30 4.19 33.07
CA ARG A 57 -6.14 3.51 32.46
C ARG A 57 -6.49 2.95 31.08
N GLY A 58 -7.63 2.27 30.94
CA GLY A 58 -8.11 1.74 29.68
C GLY A 58 -8.32 2.84 28.63
N SER A 59 -8.91 3.97 29.01
CA SER A 59 -9.07 5.14 28.14
C SER A 59 -7.73 5.75 27.74
N THR A 60 -6.78 5.85 28.67
CA THR A 60 -5.43 6.36 28.38
C THR A 60 -4.69 5.44 27.39
N MET A 61 -4.69 4.13 27.64
CA MET A 61 -4.07 3.15 26.74
C MET A 61 -4.73 3.14 25.36
N ALA A 62 -6.06 3.25 25.27
CA ALA A 62 -6.76 3.33 23.99
C ALA A 62 -6.37 4.60 23.21
N LEU A 63 -6.26 5.74 23.89
CA LEU A 63 -5.80 6.99 23.28
C LEU A 63 -4.34 6.91 22.82
N ASP A 64 -3.46 6.34 23.63
CA ASP A 64 -2.05 6.18 23.26
C ASP A 64 -1.88 5.20 22.09
N THR A 65 -2.68 4.12 22.06
CA THR A 65 -2.68 3.16 20.95
C THR A 65 -3.18 3.82 19.66
N THR A 66 -4.25 4.62 19.71
CA THR A 66 -4.75 5.33 18.53
C THR A 66 -3.75 6.38 18.04
N ARG A 67 -3.07 7.10 18.95
CA ARG A 67 -1.99 8.03 18.60
C ARG A 67 -0.81 7.32 17.93
N ALA A 68 -0.35 6.20 18.48
CA ALA A 68 0.74 5.43 17.91
C ALA A 68 0.39 4.90 16.51
N ARG A 69 -0.84 4.41 16.31
CA ARG A 69 -1.33 3.96 15.00
C ARG A 69 -1.40 5.10 13.98
N LEU A 70 -1.85 6.28 14.39
CA LEU A 70 -1.89 7.46 13.52
C LEU A 70 -0.48 7.88 13.09
N GLN A 71 0.48 7.89 14.01
CA GLN A 71 1.87 8.21 13.70
C GLN A 71 2.48 7.18 12.73
N ALA A 72 2.25 5.89 12.97
CA ALA A 72 2.71 4.83 12.08
C ALA A 72 2.10 4.95 10.67
N TRP A 73 0.80 5.26 10.58
CA TRP A 73 0.12 5.47 9.30
C TRP A 73 0.69 6.66 8.54
N GLU A 74 0.92 7.78 9.22
CA GLU A 74 1.50 8.98 8.61
C GLU A 74 2.93 8.72 8.12
N LEU A 75 3.70 7.92 8.84
CA LEU A 75 5.04 7.50 8.44
C LEU A 75 4.99 6.65 7.16
N GLN A 76 4.15 5.62 7.16
CA GLN A 76 3.96 4.74 6.02
C GLN A 76 3.46 5.49 4.78
N LYS A 77 2.59 6.48 4.97
CA LYS A 77 2.13 7.35 3.89
C LYS A 77 3.29 8.11 3.23
N ARG A 78 4.23 8.64 4.02
CA ARG A 78 5.42 9.35 3.50
C ARG A 78 6.38 8.40 2.78
N GLU A 79 6.58 7.19 3.31
CA GLU A 79 7.36 6.15 2.62
C GLU A 79 6.73 5.77 1.29
N ASN A 80 5.43 5.52 1.26
CA ASN A 80 4.71 5.20 0.03
C ASN A 80 4.86 6.32 -1.00
N GLN A 81 4.72 7.59 -0.60
CA GLN A 81 4.92 8.74 -1.49
C GLN A 81 6.32 8.79 -2.10
N PHE A 82 7.35 8.46 -1.32
CA PHE A 82 8.71 8.37 -1.84
C PHE A 82 8.84 7.27 -2.90
N TYR A 83 8.35 6.07 -2.61
CA TYR A 83 8.41 4.95 -3.55
C TYR A 83 7.58 5.21 -4.82
N GLU A 84 6.41 5.84 -4.70
CA GLU A 84 5.60 6.29 -5.84
C GLU A 84 6.39 7.24 -6.74
N HIS A 85 7.13 8.18 -6.15
CA HIS A 85 7.96 9.11 -6.91
C HIS A 85 9.11 8.41 -7.64
N CYS A 86 9.82 7.49 -6.96
CA CYS A 86 10.88 6.67 -7.57
C CYS A 86 10.35 5.82 -8.72
N LEU A 87 9.18 5.19 -8.54
CA LEU A 87 8.53 4.41 -9.59
C LEU A 87 8.20 5.28 -10.79
N HIS A 88 7.68 6.49 -10.58
CA HIS A 88 7.37 7.42 -11.65
C HIS A 88 8.62 7.85 -12.45
N ILE A 89 9.75 8.11 -11.77
CA ILE A 89 11.03 8.42 -12.44
C ILE A 89 11.46 7.24 -13.34
N SER A 90 11.41 6.02 -12.80
CA SER A 90 11.77 4.80 -13.54
C SER A 90 10.85 4.55 -14.74
N GLN A 91 9.54 4.70 -14.57
CA GLN A 91 8.57 4.55 -15.65
C GLN A 91 8.80 5.57 -16.78
N ASN A 92 9.10 6.82 -16.46
CA ASN A 92 9.41 7.84 -17.45
C ASN A 92 10.68 7.49 -18.24
N MET A 93 11.73 7.02 -17.56
CA MET A 93 12.96 6.59 -18.23
C MET A 93 12.72 5.38 -19.14
N ASN A 94 11.94 4.41 -18.68
CA ASN A 94 11.54 3.25 -19.49
C ASN A 94 10.72 3.66 -20.71
N ALA A 95 9.79 4.61 -20.58
CA ALA A 95 9.03 5.12 -21.72
C ALA A 95 9.95 5.72 -22.79
N VAL A 96 10.91 6.57 -22.39
CA VAL A 96 11.90 7.12 -23.33
C VAL A 96 12.76 6.03 -23.99
N ALA A 97 13.17 5.01 -23.22
CA ALA A 97 13.95 3.90 -23.75
C ALA A 97 13.16 3.07 -24.76
N ILE A 98 11.86 2.84 -24.50
CA ILE A 98 10.96 2.16 -25.43
C ILE A 98 10.79 2.99 -26.70
N ASP A 99 10.52 4.28 -26.59
CA ASP A 99 10.35 5.18 -27.75
C ASP A 99 11.60 5.17 -28.63
N VAL A 100 12.79 5.34 -28.04
CA VAL A 100 14.06 5.31 -28.77
C VAL A 100 14.31 3.95 -29.41
N SER A 101 14.01 2.85 -28.71
CA SER A 101 14.14 1.50 -29.24
C SER A 101 13.24 1.30 -30.47
N GLN A 102 11.99 1.77 -30.40
CA GLN A 102 11.06 1.70 -31.52
C GLN A 102 11.53 2.55 -32.70
N GLU A 103 11.96 3.79 -32.46
CA GLU A 103 12.49 4.69 -33.51
C GLU A 103 13.69 4.06 -34.25
N LEU A 104 14.63 3.46 -33.50
CA LEU A 104 15.79 2.78 -34.07
C LEU A 104 15.44 1.47 -34.78
N SER A 105 14.46 0.73 -34.26
CA SER A 105 13.97 -0.50 -34.91
C SER A 105 13.34 -0.20 -36.27
N LEU A 106 12.57 0.89 -36.36
CA LEU A 106 11.98 1.33 -37.63
C LEU A 106 13.06 1.73 -38.63
N LEU A 107 14.13 2.41 -38.19
CA LEU A 107 15.26 2.73 -39.06
C LEU A 107 15.92 1.49 -39.64
N GLN A 108 16.18 0.49 -38.80
CA GLN A 108 16.78 -0.75 -39.25
C GLN A 108 15.88 -1.52 -40.24
N LEU A 109 14.56 -1.45 -40.06
CA LEU A 109 13.60 -2.14 -40.92
C LEU A 109 13.45 -1.48 -42.30
N PHE A 110 13.40 -0.15 -42.35
CA PHE A 110 13.14 0.60 -43.58
C PHE A 110 14.41 1.02 -44.33
N GLU A 111 15.54 1.14 -43.63
CA GLU A 111 16.81 1.62 -44.19
C GLU A 111 18.00 0.72 -43.80
N PRO A 112 17.96 -0.59 -44.10
CA PRO A 112 18.97 -1.55 -43.63
C PRO A 112 20.37 -1.33 -44.21
N GLU A 113 20.47 -0.63 -45.35
CA GLU A 113 21.73 -0.34 -46.03
C GLU A 113 22.42 0.93 -45.49
N VAL A 114 21.76 1.68 -44.60
CA VAL A 114 22.32 2.90 -44.03
C VAL A 114 23.40 2.57 -43.01
N ASN A 115 24.54 3.24 -43.13
CA ASN A 115 25.59 3.17 -42.13
C ASN A 115 25.10 3.80 -40.81
N LEU A 116 24.82 2.94 -39.83
CA LEU A 116 24.40 3.35 -38.48
C LEU A 116 25.46 4.19 -37.77
N ALA A 117 26.75 4.02 -38.11
CA ALA A 117 27.82 4.77 -37.50
C ALA A 117 27.81 6.22 -38.01
N GLY A 118 27.46 7.14 -37.11
CA GLY A 118 27.33 8.57 -37.42
C GLY A 118 25.99 8.96 -38.02
N HIS A 119 25.00 8.05 -38.06
CA HIS A 119 23.66 8.38 -38.53
C HIS A 119 23.00 9.42 -37.61
N PRO A 120 22.45 10.53 -38.15
CA PRO A 120 21.87 11.61 -37.35
C PRO A 120 20.84 11.13 -36.34
N ARG A 121 19.94 10.21 -36.75
CA ARG A 121 18.90 9.69 -35.84
C ARG A 121 19.46 8.79 -34.72
N VAL A 122 20.57 8.08 -34.96
CA VAL A 122 21.23 7.30 -33.89
C VAL A 122 21.88 8.25 -32.89
N TRP A 123 22.47 9.34 -33.37
CA TRP A 123 23.01 10.38 -32.50
C TRP A 123 21.91 11.08 -31.70
N GLU A 124 20.80 11.47 -32.33
CA GLU A 124 19.63 12.07 -31.68
C GLU A 124 19.03 11.13 -30.61
N ALA A 125 18.87 9.84 -30.93
CA ALA A 125 18.44 8.80 -29.99
C ALA A 125 19.37 8.71 -28.78
N ALA A 126 20.69 8.69 -29.01
CA ALA A 126 21.68 8.65 -27.93
C ALA A 126 21.64 9.93 -27.07
N GLN A 127 21.41 11.10 -27.66
CA GLN A 127 21.22 12.34 -26.93
C GLN A 127 19.95 12.31 -26.08
N LYS A 128 18.82 11.89 -26.66
CA LYS A 128 17.52 11.77 -25.98
C LYS A 128 17.63 10.87 -24.74
N LEU A 129 18.30 9.71 -24.86
CA LEU A 129 18.57 8.82 -23.73
C LEU A 129 19.46 9.45 -22.68
N ARG A 130 20.54 10.11 -23.09
CA ARG A 130 21.47 10.75 -22.15
C ARG A 130 20.81 11.88 -21.36
N ASP A 131 19.99 12.69 -22.03
CA ASP A 131 19.30 13.81 -21.41
C ASP A 131 18.20 13.31 -20.46
N ALA A 132 17.46 12.27 -20.86
CA ALA A 132 16.48 11.61 -19.98
C ALA A 132 17.15 10.97 -18.76
N LEU A 133 18.29 10.32 -18.94
CA LEU A 133 19.07 9.73 -17.84
C LEU A 133 19.55 10.81 -16.86
N ARG A 134 20.08 11.93 -17.36
CA ARG A 134 20.49 13.06 -16.52
C ARG A 134 19.30 13.58 -15.71
N GLN A 135 18.16 13.80 -16.36
CA GLN A 135 16.95 14.27 -15.67
C GLN A 135 16.46 13.27 -14.62
N ALA A 136 16.51 11.98 -14.91
CA ALA A 136 16.15 10.93 -13.95
C ALA A 136 17.06 10.97 -12.72
N GLN A 137 18.37 11.08 -12.91
CA GLN A 137 19.36 11.19 -11.82
C GLN A 137 19.16 12.45 -10.98
N GLU A 138 18.89 13.60 -11.62
CA GLU A 138 18.62 14.85 -10.92
C GLU A 138 17.36 14.75 -10.06
N ARG A 139 16.27 14.18 -10.61
CA ARG A 139 15.02 13.97 -9.87
C ARG A 139 15.18 12.97 -8.74
N GLU A 140 15.92 11.89 -8.96
CA GLU A 140 16.23 10.89 -7.93
C GLU A 140 17.02 11.51 -6.78
N ALA A 141 18.05 12.31 -7.08
CA ALA A 141 18.84 13.02 -6.07
C ALA A 141 17.99 14.00 -5.23
N VAL A 142 17.05 14.71 -5.87
CA VAL A 142 16.11 15.60 -5.17
C VAL A 142 15.16 14.79 -4.28
N ALA A 143 14.60 13.69 -4.79
CA ALA A 143 13.70 12.82 -4.03
C ALA A 143 14.40 12.20 -2.81
N GLU A 144 15.64 11.71 -2.99
CA GLU A 144 16.47 11.18 -1.92
C GLU A 144 16.78 12.24 -0.87
N TYR A 145 17.12 13.46 -1.30
CA TYR A 145 17.41 14.57 -0.40
C TYR A 145 16.18 14.95 0.44
N GLU A 146 15.02 15.14 -0.18
CA GLU A 146 13.78 15.48 0.52
C GLU A 146 13.36 14.36 1.48
N TRP A 147 13.48 13.10 1.07
CA TRP A 147 13.22 11.95 1.94
C TRP A 147 14.16 11.97 3.15
N LYS A 148 15.49 12.02 2.96
CA LYS A 148 16.46 12.05 4.07
C LYS A 148 16.24 13.21 5.04
N LYS A 149 15.88 14.39 4.51
CA LYS A 149 15.54 15.58 5.32
C LYS A 149 14.35 15.32 6.24
N GLN A 150 13.31 14.63 5.76
CA GLN A 150 12.14 14.28 6.56
C GLN A 150 12.48 13.32 7.72
N TRP A 151 13.48 12.46 7.53
CA TRP A 151 13.91 11.46 8.51
C TRP A 151 15.00 11.94 9.48
N ASN A 152 15.44 13.21 9.39
CA ASN A 152 16.60 13.72 10.13
C ASN A 152 17.84 12.81 10.01
N MET A 153 18.01 12.13 8.87
CA MET A 153 19.19 11.31 8.68
C MET A 153 20.42 12.20 8.59
N PRO A 154 21.52 11.91 9.33
CA PRO A 154 22.75 12.66 9.16
C PRO A 154 23.18 12.59 7.70
N ARG A 155 23.76 13.69 7.18
CA ARG A 155 24.35 13.73 5.83
C ARG A 155 25.48 12.69 5.75
N MET A 156 25.14 11.44 5.49
CA MET A 156 26.08 10.46 4.95
C MET A 156 26.61 11.10 3.66
N GLY A 157 27.94 11.25 3.60
CA GLY A 157 28.63 12.01 2.57
C GLY A 157 28.20 11.64 1.15
N MET A 158 28.44 12.59 0.24
CA MET A 158 28.20 12.59 -1.23
C MET A 158 27.38 11.43 -1.78
N PRO A 159 26.28 11.68 -2.53
CA PRO A 159 25.40 10.64 -3.04
C PRO A 159 26.24 9.50 -3.59
N SER A 160 26.25 8.37 -2.87
CA SER A 160 27.03 7.21 -3.23
C SER A 160 26.63 6.91 -4.66
N SER A 161 27.58 6.96 -5.60
CA SER A 161 27.36 6.75 -7.03
C SER A 161 26.94 5.30 -7.35
N ARG A 162 26.38 4.59 -6.37
CA ARG A 162 25.98 3.19 -6.35
C ARG A 162 24.70 3.06 -5.52
N TRP A 163 23.63 3.73 -5.93
CA TRP A 163 22.29 3.21 -5.67
C TRP A 163 21.85 2.41 -6.90
N ASN A 164 22.42 1.21 -7.05
CA ASN A 164 21.78 0.15 -7.85
C ASN A 164 20.61 -0.39 -7.02
N ILE A 165 19.52 0.37 -6.88
CA ILE A 165 18.28 -0.15 -6.28
C ILE A 165 17.38 -0.75 -7.38
N PHE A 166 17.63 -0.49 -8.66
CA PHE A 166 16.69 -0.82 -9.75
C PHE A 166 17.30 -1.57 -10.96
N LEU A 167 18.30 -2.44 -10.74
CA LEU A 167 18.74 -3.41 -11.76
C LEU A 167 18.77 -4.82 -11.17
N VAL A 168 17.59 -5.39 -10.95
CA VAL A 168 17.33 -6.84 -10.88
C VAL A 168 16.01 -7.11 -11.59
#